data_AF-A0A1C5A4T4-F1
#
_entry.id   AF-A0A1C5A4T4-F1
#
_cell.length_a   1.000
_cell.length_b   1.000
_cell.length_c   1.000
_cell.angle_alpha   90.00
_cell.angle_beta   90.00
_cell.angle_gamma   90.00
#
_symmetry.space_group_name_H-M   'P 1'
#
loop_
_entity.id
_entity.type
_entity.pdbx_description
1 polymer ?
#
loop_
_entity_poly.entity_id
_entity_poly.type
_entity_poly.pdbx_seq_one_letter_code
_entity_poly.pdbx_strand_id
1 'polypeptide(L)'
;MADERARHFRRLARLRRSARRWSVLAGGLGGSAAVLVPYAGIGLPDAAWAGAAGGALALAAWRWTDLRALAAQPAPPALDPADVAARNRARLVAAVERLPVGPGVLAEARRLRSRLALRGTDAAEPWNRLDRAALTLAGMAGRLTGLAEPAVREAAAADHSLRDLAARVASVERALRLAPADARSSLTEAHRALAGQLDSGVTAYEGLVAAAAGYVAEDARPSTTHPAADRLVEATDMLHGVTSALAELRAVGEPVGAPAADPWSATDPLAGPAADPLAGPVTDRWGRGGPMRAAG
;
A
#
# COMPACT_ATOMS: atom_id res chain seq x y z
N MET A 1 -14.49 14.81 18.53
CA MET A 1 -15.62 14.32 19.34
C MET A 1 -16.81 13.99 18.44
N ALA A 2 -17.25 12.73 18.46
CA ALA A 2 -18.36 12.25 17.66
C ALA A 2 -19.67 12.98 18.01
N ASP A 3 -20.52 13.20 17.01
CA ASP A 3 -21.84 13.80 17.15
C ASP A 3 -22.62 13.20 18.34
N GLU A 4 -23.04 14.03 19.30
CA GLU A 4 -23.62 13.60 20.58
C GLU A 4 -24.94 12.88 20.38
N ARG A 5 -25.71 13.33 19.39
CA ARG A 5 -26.93 12.67 18.93
C ARG A 5 -26.63 11.27 18.40
N ALA A 6 -25.60 11.12 17.57
CA ALA A 6 -25.17 9.82 17.07
C ALA A 6 -24.61 8.91 18.19
N ARG A 7 -24.02 9.48 19.25
CA ARG A 7 -23.59 8.71 20.44
C ARG A 7 -24.80 8.24 21.26
N HIS A 8 -25.80 9.09 21.46
CA HIS A 8 -27.05 8.76 22.15
C HIS A 8 -27.80 7.62 21.43
N PHE A 9 -28.02 7.72 20.12
CA PHE A 9 -28.67 6.65 19.34
C PHE A 9 -27.86 5.36 19.29
N ARG A 10 -26.52 5.44 19.20
CA ARG A 10 -25.66 4.25 19.29
C ARG A 10 -25.75 3.59 20.67
N ARG A 11 -25.84 4.37 21.75
CA ARG A 11 -25.99 3.84 23.12
C ARG A 11 -27.34 3.14 23.29
N LEU A 12 -28.43 3.74 22.78
CA LEU A 12 -29.76 3.12 22.73
C LEU A 12 -29.75 1.80 21.94
N ALA A 13 -29.14 1.78 20.75
CA ALA A 13 -29.06 0.59 19.92
C ALA A 13 -28.26 -0.54 20.61
N ARG A 14 -27.16 -0.21 21.30
CA ARG A 14 -26.36 -1.19 22.07
C ARG A 14 -27.16 -1.77 23.24
N LEU A 15 -27.86 -0.94 24.00
CA LEU A 15 -28.69 -1.38 25.13
C LEU A 15 -29.87 -2.24 24.67
N ARG A 16 -30.47 -1.92 23.53
CA ARG A 16 -31.54 -2.75 22.94
C ARG A 16 -31.04 -4.13 22.53
N ARG A 17 -29.82 -4.21 21.98
CA ARG A 17 -29.19 -5.50 21.62
C ARG A 17 -28.79 -6.30 22.85
N SER A 18 -28.26 -5.67 23.91
CA SER A 18 -27.92 -6.38 25.14
C SER A 18 -29.16 -6.89 25.87
N ALA A 19 -30.22 -6.06 25.99
CA ALA A 19 -31.49 -6.48 26.59
C ALA A 19 -32.09 -7.69 25.87
N ARG A 20 -32.05 -7.72 24.53
CA ARG A 20 -32.50 -8.88 23.72
C ARG A 20 -31.66 -10.15 23.95
N ARG A 21 -30.33 -10.02 24.06
CA ARG A 21 -29.46 -11.18 24.32
C ARG A 21 -29.72 -11.79 25.70
N TRP A 22 -29.89 -10.95 26.71
CA TRP A 22 -30.18 -11.41 28.06
C TRP A 22 -31.60 -11.99 28.20
N SER A 23 -32.59 -11.45 27.49
CA SER A 23 -33.92 -12.07 27.47
C SER A 23 -33.92 -13.45 26.79
N VAL A 24 -33.10 -13.64 25.75
CA VAL A 24 -32.96 -14.94 25.09
C VAL A 24 -32.24 -15.94 26.00
N LEU A 25 -31.18 -15.52 26.69
CA LEU A 25 -30.49 -16.37 27.66
C LEU A 25 -31.40 -16.74 28.84
N ALA A 26 -32.17 -15.79 29.35
CA ALA A 26 -33.16 -16.04 30.40
C ALA A 26 -34.25 -17.02 29.95
N GLY A 27 -34.75 -16.89 28.71
CA GLY A 27 -35.71 -17.84 28.13
C GLY A 27 -35.13 -19.24 27.94
N GLY A 28 -33.89 -19.34 27.45
CA GLY A 28 -33.20 -20.62 27.27
C GLY A 28 -32.86 -21.32 28.58
N LEU A 29 -32.38 -20.57 29.58
CA LEU A 29 -32.04 -21.07 30.92
C LEU A 29 -33.30 -21.42 31.72
N GLY A 30 -34.33 -20.58 31.66
CA GLY A 30 -35.62 -20.87 32.30
C GLY A 30 -36.33 -22.08 31.67
N GLY A 31 -36.30 -22.19 30.33
CA GLY A 31 -36.86 -23.33 29.62
C GLY A 31 -36.12 -24.65 29.91
N SER A 32 -34.78 -24.62 30.00
CA SER A 32 -33.99 -25.81 30.35
C SER A 32 -34.17 -26.21 31.82
N ALA A 33 -34.23 -25.26 32.76
CA ALA A 33 -34.54 -25.55 34.16
C ALA A 33 -35.94 -26.17 34.31
N ALA A 34 -36.95 -25.68 33.58
CA ALA A 34 -38.31 -26.24 33.63
C ALA A 34 -38.40 -27.69 33.13
N VAL A 35 -37.52 -28.09 32.21
CA VAL A 35 -37.49 -29.45 31.62
C VAL A 35 -36.64 -30.42 32.44
N LEU A 36 -35.56 -29.96 33.09
CA LEU A 36 -34.60 -30.82 33.81
C LEU A 36 -34.95 -31.03 35.29
N VAL A 37 -35.56 -30.03 35.94
CA VAL A 37 -35.94 -30.09 37.37
C VAL A 37 -37.00 -31.16 37.71
N PRO A 38 -37.92 -31.59 36.84
CA PRO A 38 -38.93 -32.57 37.24
C PRO A 38 -38.43 -34.02 37.38
N TYR A 39 -37.21 -34.36 36.93
CA TYR A 39 -36.83 -35.76 36.71
C TYR A 39 -35.64 -36.29 37.55
N ALA A 40 -35.03 -35.47 38.40
CA ALA A 40 -34.04 -35.92 39.37
C ALA A 40 -34.24 -35.12 40.66
N GLY A 41 -34.22 -35.78 41.82
CA GLY A 41 -34.43 -35.12 43.11
C GLY A 41 -33.51 -33.90 43.30
N ILE A 42 -34.04 -32.84 43.92
CA ILE A 42 -33.43 -31.51 44.03
C ILE A 42 -32.01 -31.62 44.62
N GLY A 43 -31.01 -31.53 43.74
CA GLY A 43 -29.60 -31.53 44.12
C GLY A 43 -29.02 -30.11 44.16
N LEU A 44 -27.85 -29.96 44.80
CA LEU A 44 -26.99 -28.78 44.64
C LEU A 44 -26.81 -28.30 43.17
N PRO A 45 -26.73 -29.18 42.14
CA PRO A 45 -26.71 -28.72 40.74
C PRO A 45 -27.99 -27.98 40.30
N ASP A 46 -29.17 -28.35 40.78
CA ASP A 46 -30.42 -27.67 40.40
C ASP A 46 -30.53 -26.28 41.03
N ALA A 47 -30.04 -26.12 42.27
CA ALA A 47 -29.93 -24.81 42.91
C ALA A 47 -29.00 -23.86 42.14
N ALA A 48 -27.90 -24.39 41.58
CA ALA A 48 -27.00 -23.61 40.72
C ALA A 48 -27.68 -23.18 39.41
N TRP A 49 -28.44 -24.07 38.76
CA TRP A 49 -29.17 -23.74 37.52
C TRP A 49 -30.34 -22.78 37.75
N ALA A 50 -31.11 -22.96 38.82
CA ALA A 50 -32.18 -22.04 39.20
C ALA A 50 -31.62 -20.66 39.56
N GLY A 51 -30.48 -20.61 40.27
CA GLY A 51 -29.75 -19.38 40.55
C GLY A 51 -29.27 -18.68 39.27
N ALA A 52 -28.74 -19.44 38.30
CA ALA A 52 -28.33 -18.91 37.00
C ALA A 52 -29.51 -18.36 36.18
N ALA A 53 -30.65 -19.07 36.15
CA ALA A 53 -31.86 -18.64 35.45
C ALA A 53 -32.47 -17.38 36.09
N GLY A 54 -32.57 -17.35 37.43
CA GLY A 54 -33.02 -16.18 38.19
C GLY A 54 -32.11 -14.96 37.99
N GLY A 55 -30.79 -15.18 37.99
CA GLY A 55 -29.80 -14.14 37.71
C GLY A 55 -29.92 -13.58 36.29
N ALA A 56 -30.15 -14.43 35.29
CA ALA A 56 -30.37 -14.00 33.91
C ALA A 56 -31.66 -13.19 33.73
N LEU A 57 -32.76 -13.56 34.41
CA LEU A 57 -34.02 -12.82 34.41
C LEU A 57 -33.88 -11.44 35.07
N ALA A 58 -33.20 -11.37 36.21
CA ALA A 58 -32.94 -10.11 36.91
C ALA A 58 -32.11 -9.15 36.05
N LEU A 59 -31.06 -9.64 35.40
CA LEU A 59 -30.23 -8.84 34.47
C LEU A 59 -31.03 -8.38 33.24
N ALA A 60 -31.91 -9.22 32.70
CA ALA A 60 -32.76 -8.83 31.58
C ALA A 60 -33.74 -7.71 31.98
N ALA A 61 -34.39 -7.82 33.14
CA ALA A 61 -35.28 -6.79 33.67
C ALA A 61 -34.53 -5.47 33.90
N TRP A 62 -33.35 -5.51 34.52
CA TRP A 62 -32.54 -4.32 34.77
C TRP A 62 -32.05 -3.65 33.47
N ARG A 63 -31.68 -4.43 32.44
CA ARG A 63 -31.30 -3.86 31.13
C ARG A 63 -32.48 -3.19 30.42
N TRP A 64 -33.70 -3.68 30.62
CA TRP A 64 -34.91 -3.05 30.10
C TRP A 64 -35.26 -1.76 30.82
N THR A 65 -35.06 -1.68 32.14
CA THR A 65 -35.25 -0.42 32.89
C THR A 65 -34.23 0.64 32.48
N ASP A 66 -32.96 0.27 32.30
CA ASP A 66 -31.91 1.17 31.82
C ASP A 66 -32.21 1.71 30.41
N LEU A 67 -32.74 0.85 29.54
CA LEU A 67 -33.18 1.25 28.20
C LEU A 67 -34.35 2.23 28.26
N ARG A 68 -35.35 1.98 29.11
CA ARG A 68 -36.50 2.89 29.28
C ARG A 68 -36.07 4.24 29.87
N ALA A 69 -35.17 4.23 30.85
CA ALA A 69 -34.61 5.45 31.44
C ALA A 69 -33.86 6.30 30.42
N LEU A 70 -33.04 5.67 29.56
CA LEU A 70 -32.33 6.39 28.49
C LEU A 70 -33.24 6.80 27.32
N ALA A 71 -34.32 6.07 27.06
CA ALA A 71 -35.31 6.44 26.04
C ALA A 71 -36.25 7.56 26.50
N ALA A 72 -36.45 7.72 27.82
CA ALA A 72 -37.21 8.82 28.41
C ALA A 72 -36.42 10.14 28.43
N GLN A 73 -35.10 10.11 28.22
CA GLN A 73 -34.30 11.31 28.07
C GLN A 73 -34.57 11.96 26.70
N PRO A 74 -34.84 13.28 26.64
CA PRO A 74 -35.06 13.97 25.38
C PRO A 74 -33.82 13.84 24.49
N ALA A 75 -34.04 13.49 23.22
CA ALA A 75 -32.95 13.31 22.27
C ALA A 75 -32.20 14.65 22.07
N PRO A 76 -30.86 14.64 22.05
CA PRO A 76 -30.08 15.85 21.82
C PRO A 76 -30.49 16.51 20.49
N PRO A 77 -30.58 17.86 20.44
CA PRO A 77 -30.98 18.58 19.24
C PRO A 77 -30.03 18.24 18.08
N ALA A 78 -30.58 18.13 16.87
CA ALA A 78 -29.77 17.89 15.69
C ALA A 78 -28.87 19.11 15.46
N LEU A 79 -27.56 18.90 15.40
CA LEU A 79 -26.62 19.92 15.00
C LEU A 79 -26.87 20.24 13.52
N ASP A 80 -26.86 21.53 13.17
CA ASP A 80 -26.96 21.98 11.79
C ASP A 80 -25.83 21.35 10.95
N PRO A 81 -26.10 20.76 9.77
CA PRO A 81 -25.07 20.27 8.86
C PRO A 81 -23.97 21.32 8.57
N ALA A 82 -24.30 22.61 8.58
CA ALA A 82 -23.32 23.69 8.44
C ALA A 82 -22.30 23.72 9.60
N ASP A 83 -22.77 23.56 10.83
CA ASP A 83 -21.92 23.52 12.02
C ASP A 83 -21.09 22.23 12.11
N VAL A 84 -21.63 21.12 11.60
CA VAL A 84 -20.88 19.86 11.49
C VAL A 84 -19.73 20.01 10.49
N ALA A 85 -19.98 20.65 9.34
CA ALA A 85 -18.95 20.95 8.35
C ALA A 85 -17.89 21.91 8.90
N ALA A 86 -18.29 22.97 9.60
CA ALA A 86 -17.38 23.92 10.23
C ALA A 86 -16.49 23.26 11.29
N ARG A 87 -17.07 22.42 12.17
CA ARG A 87 -16.30 21.69 13.20
C ARG A 87 -15.37 20.64 12.60
N ASN A 88 -15.76 20.00 11.49
CA ASN A 88 -14.90 19.06 10.80
C ASN A 88 -13.73 19.79 10.10
N ARG A 89 -13.96 20.93 9.48
CA ARG A 89 -12.90 21.80 8.95
C ARG A 89 -11.94 22.26 10.05
N ALA A 90 -12.46 22.74 11.18
CA ALA A 90 -11.63 23.16 12.31
C ALA A 90 -10.77 22.01 12.87
N ARG A 91 -11.29 20.78 12.88
CA ARG A 91 -10.51 19.59 13.28
C ARG A 91 -9.46 19.19 12.27
N LEU A 92 -9.75 19.33 10.98
CA LEU A 92 -8.76 19.06 9.93
C LEU A 92 -7.64 20.08 10.00
N VAL A 93 -7.96 21.37 10.20
CA VAL A 93 -6.97 22.43 10.41
C VAL A 93 -6.15 22.15 11.67
N ALA A 94 -6.79 21.88 12.82
CA ALA A 94 -6.09 21.58 14.06
C ALA A 94 -5.27 20.27 14.02
N ALA A 95 -5.67 19.28 13.21
CA ALA A 95 -4.90 18.06 13.00
C ALA A 95 -3.70 18.29 12.07
N VAL A 96 -3.84 19.17 11.07
CA VAL A 96 -2.76 19.59 10.18
C VAL A 96 -1.74 20.45 10.94
N GLU A 97 -2.20 21.36 11.80
CA GLU A 97 -1.35 22.20 12.66
C GLU A 97 -0.61 21.38 13.74
N ARG A 98 -1.17 20.24 14.17
CA ARG A 98 -0.57 19.36 15.19
C ARG A 98 0.34 18.27 14.62
N LEU A 99 0.43 18.11 13.31
CA LEU A 99 1.39 17.17 12.71
C LEU A 99 2.74 17.88 12.54
N PRO A 100 3.80 17.47 13.26
CA PRO A 100 5.16 17.92 12.99
C PRO A 100 5.72 17.14 11.78
N VAL A 101 4.99 17.21 10.66
CA VAL A 101 5.31 16.45 9.46
C VAL A 101 5.15 17.40 8.28
N GLY A 102 6.29 17.81 7.74
CA GLY A 102 6.40 18.93 6.80
C GLY A 102 5.63 18.77 5.49
N PRO A 103 5.69 19.79 4.61
CA PRO A 103 4.97 19.83 3.33
C PRO A 103 5.18 18.59 2.44
N GLY A 104 6.28 17.85 2.62
CA GLY A 104 6.60 16.64 1.87
C GLY A 104 5.62 15.46 2.07
N VAL A 105 5.08 15.24 3.28
CA VAL A 105 4.16 14.11 3.50
C VAL A 105 2.75 14.39 2.99
N LEU A 106 2.32 15.66 3.03
CA LEU A 106 1.07 16.07 2.38
C LEU A 106 1.19 15.99 0.86
N ALA A 107 2.35 16.34 0.29
CA ALA A 107 2.63 16.15 -1.13
C ALA A 107 2.61 14.67 -1.51
N GLU A 108 3.23 13.79 -0.71
CA GLU A 108 3.26 12.36 -0.99
C GLU A 108 1.90 11.69 -0.80
N ALA A 109 1.13 12.07 0.22
CA ALA A 109 -0.24 11.61 0.40
C ALA A 109 -1.16 12.07 -0.74
N ARG A 110 -0.98 13.30 -1.22
CA ARG A 110 -1.69 13.82 -2.41
C ARG A 110 -1.28 13.04 -3.66
N ARG A 111 -0.01 12.68 -3.79
CA ARG A 111 0.55 11.91 -4.90
C ARG A 111 0.07 10.46 -4.92
N LEU A 112 -0.04 9.82 -3.76
CA LEU A 112 -0.66 8.50 -3.62
C LEU A 112 -2.16 8.55 -3.93
N ARG A 113 -2.86 9.57 -3.43
CA ARG A 113 -4.28 9.75 -3.71
C ARG A 113 -4.55 10.01 -5.19
N SER A 114 -3.74 10.82 -5.86
CA SER A 114 -3.89 11.06 -7.30
C SER A 114 -3.61 9.79 -8.10
N ARG A 115 -2.55 9.04 -7.79
CA ARG A 115 -2.30 7.72 -8.40
C ARG A 115 -3.48 6.76 -8.22
N LEU A 116 -4.06 6.71 -7.02
CA LEU A 116 -5.25 5.87 -6.77
C LEU A 116 -6.49 6.37 -7.51
N ALA A 117 -6.69 7.68 -7.64
CA ALA A 117 -7.82 8.29 -8.33
C ALA A 117 -7.80 8.12 -9.85
N LEU A 118 -6.63 7.81 -10.41
CA LEU A 118 -6.40 7.57 -11.83
C LEU A 118 -6.33 6.07 -12.17
N ARG A 119 -6.33 5.17 -11.17
CA ARG A 119 -6.30 3.73 -11.44
C ARG A 119 -7.55 3.29 -12.20
N GLY A 120 -7.33 2.57 -13.30
CA GLY A 120 -8.40 2.09 -14.17
C GLY A 120 -9.04 3.19 -15.02
N THR A 121 -8.30 4.28 -15.29
CA THR A 121 -8.66 5.34 -16.25
C THR A 121 -7.64 5.37 -17.38
N ASP A 122 -8.02 5.89 -18.53
CA ASP A 122 -7.13 6.03 -19.69
C ASP A 122 -5.97 7.02 -19.42
N ALA A 123 -6.10 7.88 -18.40
CA ALA A 123 -5.05 8.79 -17.94
C ALA A 123 -3.94 8.12 -17.11
N ALA A 124 -4.10 6.85 -16.71
CA ALA A 124 -3.15 6.18 -15.82
C ALA A 124 -1.75 6.03 -16.44
N GLU A 125 -1.69 5.61 -17.70
CA GLU A 125 -0.40 5.39 -18.38
C GLU A 125 0.34 6.72 -18.66
N PRO A 126 -0.30 7.74 -19.27
CA PRO A 126 0.32 9.06 -19.43
C PRO A 126 0.79 9.66 -18.10
N TRP A 127 0.05 9.47 -17.01
CA TRP A 127 0.46 9.93 -15.68
C TRP A 127 1.74 9.25 -15.19
N ASN A 128 1.88 7.93 -15.38
CA ASN A 128 3.09 7.19 -14.98
C ASN A 128 4.31 7.62 -15.80
N ARG A 129 4.12 7.89 -17.10
CA ARG A 129 5.17 8.44 -17.96
C ARG A 129 5.63 9.83 -17.50
N LEU A 130 4.66 10.74 -17.28
CA LEU A 130 4.93 12.08 -16.76
C LEU A 130 5.69 12.03 -15.42
N ASP A 131 5.26 11.16 -14.51
CA ASP A 131 5.85 11.05 -13.19
C ASP A 131 7.30 10.51 -13.24
N ARG A 132 7.60 9.59 -14.17
CA ARG A 132 8.98 9.18 -14.45
C ARG A 132 9.81 10.33 -15.03
N ALA A 133 9.29 11.02 -16.04
CA ALA A 133 9.99 12.15 -16.68
C ALA A 133 10.29 13.28 -15.68
N ALA A 134 9.33 13.62 -14.82
CA ALA A 134 9.49 14.65 -13.80
C ALA A 134 10.55 14.27 -12.74
N LEU A 135 10.61 12.99 -12.33
CA LEU A 135 11.67 12.51 -11.43
C LEU A 135 13.05 12.60 -12.10
N THR A 136 13.15 12.24 -13.37
CA THR A 136 14.40 12.35 -14.15
C THR A 136 14.86 13.82 -14.22
N LEU A 137 13.94 14.74 -14.55
CA LEU A 137 14.25 16.16 -14.61
C LEU A 137 14.68 16.72 -13.25
N ALA A 138 14.00 16.34 -12.17
CA ALA A 138 14.36 16.75 -10.82
C ALA A 138 15.78 16.30 -10.42
N GLY A 139 16.20 15.10 -10.84
CA GLY A 139 17.56 14.59 -10.64
C GLY A 139 18.64 15.34 -11.44
N MET A 140 18.25 16.07 -12.48
CA MET A 140 19.14 16.90 -13.30
C MET A 140 19.06 18.39 -12.94
N ALA A 141 18.00 18.83 -12.26
CA ALA A 141 17.72 20.24 -11.99
C ALA A 141 18.88 21.01 -11.34
N GLY A 142 19.62 20.38 -10.42
CA GLY A 142 20.79 20.99 -9.79
C GLY A 142 21.98 21.24 -10.74
N ARG A 143 22.01 20.58 -11.90
CA ARG A 143 23.03 20.75 -12.95
C ARG A 143 22.56 21.68 -14.07
N LEU A 144 21.26 21.92 -14.18
CA LEU A 144 20.66 22.84 -15.16
C LEU A 144 20.75 24.29 -14.65
N THR A 145 21.97 24.84 -14.65
CA THR A 145 22.25 26.20 -14.17
C THR A 145 22.41 27.20 -15.32
N GLY A 146 22.41 28.51 -15.01
CA GLY A 146 22.63 29.56 -16.00
C GLY A 146 21.47 29.69 -16.99
N LEU A 147 21.72 29.47 -18.29
CA LEU A 147 20.72 29.64 -19.35
C LEU A 147 19.58 28.62 -19.27
N ALA A 148 19.78 27.49 -18.58
CA ALA A 148 18.77 26.44 -18.43
C ALA A 148 17.81 26.65 -17.24
N GLU A 149 18.11 27.59 -16.33
CA GLU A 149 17.31 27.82 -15.12
C GLU A 149 15.86 28.28 -15.40
N PRO A 150 15.58 29.15 -16.40
CA PRO A 150 14.21 29.47 -16.80
C PRO A 150 13.45 28.25 -17.34
N ALA A 151 14.14 27.36 -18.07
CA ALA A 151 13.53 26.16 -18.64
C ALA A 151 13.06 25.16 -17.55
N VAL A 152 13.77 25.09 -16.42
CA VAL A 152 13.34 24.28 -15.26
C VAL A 152 12.04 24.82 -14.65
N ARG A 153 11.90 26.15 -14.55
CA ARG A 153 10.66 26.79 -14.06
C ARG A 153 9.49 26.57 -15.02
N GLU A 154 9.72 26.75 -16.32
CA GLU A 154 8.74 26.47 -17.37
C GLU A 154 8.29 25.00 -17.33
N ALA A 155 9.23 24.07 -17.18
CA ALA A 155 8.95 22.64 -17.06
C ALA A 155 8.14 22.31 -15.80
N ALA A 156 8.41 22.97 -14.68
CA ALA A 156 7.60 22.80 -13.46
C ALA A 156 6.15 23.27 -13.68
N ALA A 157 5.94 24.39 -14.39
CA ALA A 157 4.60 24.86 -14.74
C ALA A 157 3.89 23.90 -15.71
N ALA A 158 4.61 23.37 -16.70
CA ALA A 158 4.10 22.37 -17.62
C ALA A 158 3.68 21.07 -16.91
N ASP A 159 4.49 20.56 -15.97
CA ASP A 159 4.14 19.38 -15.15
C ASP A 159 2.83 19.61 -14.38
N HIS A 160 2.67 20.78 -13.73
CA HIS A 160 1.43 21.10 -13.02
C HIS A 160 0.21 21.14 -13.96
N SER A 161 0.35 21.73 -15.15
CA SER A 161 -0.71 21.80 -16.15
C SER A 161 -1.11 20.41 -16.66
N LEU A 162 -0.13 19.55 -16.96
CA LEU A 162 -0.38 18.17 -17.40
C LEU A 162 -1.05 17.33 -16.32
N ARG A 163 -0.67 17.53 -15.05
CA ARG A 163 -1.32 16.86 -13.92
C ARG A 163 -2.77 17.28 -13.74
N ASP A 164 -3.07 18.57 -13.92
CA ASP A 164 -4.46 19.06 -13.92
C ASP A 164 -5.26 18.48 -15.09
N LEU A 165 -4.67 18.43 -16.29
CA LEU A 165 -5.30 17.82 -17.46
C LEU A 165 -5.62 16.33 -17.24
N ALA A 166 -4.71 15.56 -16.65
CA ALA A 166 -4.95 14.16 -16.29
C ALA A 166 -6.11 14.00 -15.29
N ALA A 167 -6.21 14.91 -14.31
CA ALA A 167 -7.33 14.92 -13.36
C ALA A 167 -8.67 15.22 -14.07
N ARG A 168 -8.67 16.10 -15.08
CA ARG A 168 -9.84 16.40 -15.92
C ARG A 168 -10.25 15.22 -16.80
N VAL A 169 -9.30 14.52 -17.41
CA VAL A 169 -9.60 13.30 -18.20
C VAL A 169 -10.31 12.27 -17.32
N ALA A 170 -9.76 11.99 -16.14
CA ALA A 170 -10.37 11.02 -15.22
C ALA A 170 -11.73 11.46 -14.65
N SER A 171 -11.96 12.77 -14.50
CA SER A 171 -13.28 13.26 -14.07
C SER A 171 -14.33 13.11 -15.17
N VAL A 172 -13.98 13.39 -16.44
CA VAL A 172 -14.85 13.19 -17.61
C VAL A 172 -15.14 11.70 -17.81
N GLU A 173 -14.15 10.81 -17.66
CA GLU A 173 -14.35 9.36 -17.76
C GLU A 173 -15.29 8.83 -16.67
N ARG A 174 -15.18 9.36 -15.44
CA ARG A 174 -16.15 9.06 -14.37
C ARG A 174 -17.55 9.59 -14.67
N ALA A 175 -17.65 10.78 -15.27
CA ALA A 175 -18.93 11.34 -15.71
C ALA A 175 -19.57 10.49 -16.83
N LEU A 176 -18.77 9.99 -17.77
CA LEU A 176 -19.22 9.08 -18.85
C LEU A 176 -19.86 7.80 -18.32
N ARG A 177 -19.39 7.27 -17.18
CA ARG A 177 -19.99 6.10 -16.52
C ARG A 177 -21.40 6.38 -15.98
N LEU A 178 -21.71 7.64 -15.67
CA LEU A 178 -22.99 8.07 -15.11
C LEU A 178 -23.89 8.80 -16.13
N ALA A 179 -23.38 9.09 -17.32
CA ALA A 179 -24.06 9.94 -18.29
C ALA A 179 -25.32 9.27 -18.89
N PRO A 180 -26.41 10.05 -19.12
CA PRO A 180 -27.55 9.60 -19.91
C PRO A 180 -27.15 9.38 -21.38
N ALA A 181 -27.93 8.59 -22.13
CA ALA A 181 -27.61 8.21 -23.51
C ALA A 181 -27.38 9.42 -24.42
N ASP A 182 -28.19 10.47 -24.27
CA ASP A 182 -28.18 11.67 -25.12
C ASP A 182 -26.89 12.50 -24.98
N ALA A 183 -26.26 12.50 -23.80
CA ALA A 183 -25.02 13.23 -23.52
C ALA A 183 -23.76 12.36 -23.70
N ARG A 184 -23.92 11.05 -23.93
CA ARG A 184 -22.79 10.11 -23.94
C ARG A 184 -21.89 10.30 -25.16
N SER A 185 -22.44 10.63 -26.33
CA SER A 185 -21.66 10.84 -27.56
C SER A 185 -20.73 12.06 -27.45
N SER A 186 -21.26 13.22 -27.04
CA SER A 186 -20.49 14.45 -26.89
C SER A 186 -19.42 14.34 -25.80
N LEU A 187 -19.74 13.71 -24.67
CA LEU A 187 -18.75 13.44 -23.61
C LEU A 187 -17.66 12.47 -24.06
N THR A 188 -17.97 11.50 -24.92
CA THR A 188 -16.98 10.53 -25.43
C THR A 188 -16.00 11.22 -26.37
N GLU A 189 -16.48 12.16 -27.19
CA GLU A 189 -15.64 12.98 -28.06
C GLU A 189 -14.74 13.91 -27.25
N ALA A 190 -15.30 14.62 -26.27
CA ALA A 190 -14.52 15.46 -25.35
C ALA A 190 -13.47 14.67 -24.58
N HIS A 191 -13.82 13.46 -24.11
CA HIS A 191 -12.88 12.55 -23.46
C HIS A 191 -11.72 12.17 -24.39
N ARG A 192 -12.01 11.76 -25.63
CA ARG A 192 -10.97 11.43 -26.63
C ARG A 192 -10.06 12.62 -26.93
N ALA A 193 -10.60 13.82 -27.07
CA ALA A 193 -9.82 15.02 -27.32
C ALA A 193 -8.88 15.35 -26.14
N LEU A 194 -9.39 15.31 -24.91
CA LEU A 194 -8.59 15.57 -23.70
C LEU A 194 -7.51 14.49 -23.48
N ALA A 195 -7.83 13.22 -23.71
CA ALA A 195 -6.87 12.12 -23.61
C ALA A 195 -5.74 12.27 -24.66
N GLY A 196 -6.08 12.62 -25.90
CA GLY A 196 -5.09 12.91 -26.94
C GLY A 196 -4.22 14.12 -26.63
N GLN A 197 -4.80 15.19 -26.06
CA GLN A 197 -4.05 16.36 -25.62
C GLN A 197 -3.08 16.02 -24.47
N LEU A 198 -3.51 15.17 -23.53
CA LEU A 198 -2.66 14.70 -22.43
C LEU A 198 -1.48 13.89 -22.97
N ASP A 199 -1.72 12.92 -23.85
CA ASP A 199 -0.66 12.07 -24.41
C ASP A 199 0.36 12.88 -25.22
N SER A 200 -0.12 13.81 -26.06
CA SER A 200 0.74 14.74 -26.81
C SER A 200 1.57 15.63 -25.89
N GLY A 201 0.94 16.19 -24.84
CA GLY A 201 1.62 17.03 -23.86
C GLY A 201 2.69 16.29 -23.04
N VAL A 202 2.41 15.05 -22.63
CA VAL A 202 3.39 14.19 -21.95
C VAL A 202 4.55 13.83 -22.87
N THR A 203 4.27 13.54 -24.14
CA THR A 203 5.32 13.28 -25.16
C THR A 203 6.22 14.51 -25.37
N ALA A 204 5.64 15.71 -25.44
CA ALA A 204 6.42 16.95 -25.53
C ALA A 204 7.28 17.18 -24.27
N TYR A 205 6.73 16.90 -23.08
CA TYR A 205 7.47 16.98 -21.82
C TYR A 205 8.64 15.99 -21.78
N GLU A 206 8.44 14.75 -22.22
CA GLU A 206 9.53 13.76 -22.36
C GLU A 206 10.62 14.26 -23.31
N GLY A 207 10.25 14.90 -24.42
CA GLY A 207 11.17 15.55 -25.34
C GLY A 207 11.98 16.68 -24.68
N LEU A 208 11.34 17.51 -23.84
CA LEU A 208 12.03 18.53 -23.05
C LEU A 208 13.04 17.89 -22.10
N VAL A 209 12.66 16.82 -21.38
CA VAL A 209 13.57 16.13 -20.46
C VAL A 209 14.74 15.50 -21.20
N ALA A 210 14.51 14.93 -22.39
CA ALA A 210 15.58 14.43 -23.24
C ALA A 210 16.53 15.54 -23.70
N ALA A 211 16.02 16.70 -24.10
CA ALA A 211 16.83 17.86 -24.45
C ALA A 211 17.64 18.38 -23.24
N ALA A 212 17.04 18.42 -22.06
CA ALA A 212 17.74 18.79 -20.82
C ALA A 212 18.86 17.80 -20.47
N ALA A 213 18.64 16.49 -20.67
CA ALA A 213 19.69 15.49 -20.51
C ALA A 213 20.83 15.67 -21.52
N GLY A 214 20.50 16.00 -22.77
CA GLY A 214 21.48 16.35 -23.80
C GLY A 214 22.32 17.57 -23.42
N TYR A 215 21.68 18.62 -22.88
CA TYR A 215 22.39 19.79 -22.36
C TYR A 215 23.35 19.42 -21.22
N VAL A 216 22.91 18.65 -20.23
CA VAL A 216 23.78 18.18 -19.14
C VAL A 216 24.93 17.30 -19.65
N ALA A 217 24.70 16.51 -20.70
CA ALA A 217 25.74 15.69 -21.31
C ALA A 217 26.79 16.51 -22.07
N GLU A 218 26.37 17.56 -22.77
CA GLU A 218 27.29 18.49 -23.47
C GLU A 218 28.02 19.42 -22.47
N ASP A 219 27.35 19.89 -21.41
CA ASP A 219 27.99 20.65 -20.32
C ASP A 219 29.03 19.79 -19.57
N ALA A 220 28.80 18.47 -19.52
CA ALA A 220 29.75 17.50 -18.99
C ALA A 220 30.88 17.12 -19.97
N ARG A 221 30.87 17.57 -21.25
CA ARG A 221 31.98 17.33 -22.18
C ARG A 221 33.14 18.28 -21.87
N PRO A 222 34.28 17.77 -21.38
CA PRO A 222 35.35 18.61 -20.89
C PRO A 222 36.19 19.15 -22.05
N SER A 223 36.39 20.46 -22.09
CA SER A 223 37.44 21.09 -22.90
C SER A 223 38.86 20.83 -22.37
N THR A 224 39.03 20.24 -21.17
CA THR A 224 40.29 19.67 -20.66
C THR A 224 40.02 18.69 -19.50
N THR A 225 40.73 17.55 -19.50
CA THR A 225 40.69 16.42 -18.54
C THR A 225 40.38 16.80 -17.08
N HIS A 226 39.39 16.14 -16.45
CA HIS A 226 38.85 16.56 -15.16
C HIS A 226 39.25 15.67 -13.97
N PRO A 227 39.72 16.26 -12.85
CA PRO A 227 40.19 15.54 -11.65
C PRO A 227 39.08 14.80 -10.88
N ALA A 228 37.80 15.03 -11.21
CA ALA A 228 36.69 14.31 -10.59
C ALA A 228 36.57 12.85 -11.08
N ALA A 229 36.92 12.59 -12.35
CA ALA A 229 36.99 11.23 -12.88
C ALA A 229 38.16 10.47 -12.24
N ASP A 230 39.31 11.14 -12.12
CA ASP A 230 40.49 10.57 -11.44
C ASP A 230 40.19 10.28 -9.96
N ARG A 231 39.49 11.16 -9.24
CA ARG A 231 39.05 10.94 -7.86
C ARG A 231 38.06 9.77 -7.72
N LEU A 232 37.21 9.55 -8.71
CA LEU A 232 36.26 8.42 -8.71
C LEU A 232 36.97 7.09 -8.95
N VAL A 233 37.94 7.08 -9.88
CA VAL A 233 38.81 5.93 -10.11
C VAL A 233 39.59 5.63 -8.84
N GLU A 234 40.24 6.64 -8.24
CA GLU A 234 40.99 6.51 -6.99
C GLU A 234 40.12 6.02 -5.82
N ALA A 235 38.90 6.53 -5.66
CA ALA A 235 37.97 6.06 -4.63
C ALA A 235 37.52 4.61 -4.87
N THR A 236 37.36 4.20 -6.13
CA THR A 236 36.98 2.84 -6.51
C THR A 236 38.14 1.86 -6.26
N ASP A 237 39.36 2.28 -6.57
CA ASP A 237 40.58 1.53 -6.28
C ASP A 237 40.77 1.38 -4.76
N MET A 238 40.51 2.44 -3.98
CA MET A 238 40.56 2.38 -2.51
C MET A 238 39.50 1.41 -1.94
N LEU A 239 38.28 1.41 -2.49
CA LEU A 239 37.25 0.44 -2.13
C LEU A 239 37.65 -0.99 -2.48
N HIS A 240 38.24 -1.22 -3.66
CA HIS A 240 38.78 -2.53 -4.05
C HIS A 240 39.89 -3.00 -3.10
N GLY A 241 40.79 -2.09 -2.70
CA GLY A 241 41.83 -2.36 -1.71
C GLY A 241 41.26 -2.79 -0.36
N VAL A 242 40.25 -2.07 0.15
CA VAL A 242 39.58 -2.42 1.41
C VAL A 242 38.88 -3.76 1.33
N THR A 243 38.17 -4.05 0.23
CA THR A 243 37.52 -5.36 0.06
C THR A 243 38.51 -6.51 -0.03
N SER A 244 39.68 -6.28 -0.66
CA SER A 244 40.74 -7.27 -0.77
C SER A 244 41.37 -7.55 0.61
N ALA A 245 41.67 -6.49 1.38
CA ALA A 245 42.19 -6.62 2.73
C ALA A 245 41.21 -7.35 3.69
N LEU A 246 39.90 -7.09 3.57
CA LEU A 246 38.87 -7.82 4.32
C LEU A 246 38.78 -9.30 3.92
N ALA A 247 39.00 -9.63 2.65
CA ALA A 247 39.04 -11.01 2.18
C ALA A 247 40.27 -11.77 2.71
N GLU A 248 41.44 -11.12 2.76
CA GLU A 248 42.67 -11.69 3.34
C GLU A 248 42.53 -11.94 4.84
N LEU A 249 41.96 -10.99 5.60
CA LEU A 249 41.71 -11.17 7.04
C LEU A 249 40.78 -12.36 7.33
N ARG A 250 39.80 -12.61 6.46
CA ARG A 250 38.92 -13.78 6.57
C ARG A 250 39.65 -15.09 6.28
N ALA A 251 40.59 -15.09 5.34
CA ALA A 251 41.39 -16.27 5.01
C ALA A 251 42.41 -16.62 6.12
N VAL A 252 42.98 -15.62 6.80
CA VAL A 252 43.87 -15.82 7.96
C VAL A 252 43.11 -16.30 9.20
N GLY A 253 41.82 -15.98 9.29
CA GLY A 253 40.93 -16.42 10.36
C GLY A 253 40.38 -17.85 10.21
N GLU A 254 40.60 -18.52 9.08
CA GLU A 254 40.38 -19.97 9.01
C GLU A 254 41.56 -20.68 9.68
N PRO A 255 41.34 -21.43 10.77
CA PRO A 255 42.40 -22.25 11.34
C PRO A 255 42.81 -23.28 10.28
N VAL A 256 44.06 -23.18 9.81
CA VAL A 256 44.75 -24.26 9.10
C VAL A 256 44.48 -25.54 9.87
N GLY A 257 43.70 -26.44 9.25
CA GLY A 257 43.31 -27.71 9.83
C GLY A 257 44.53 -28.38 10.43
N ALA A 258 44.46 -28.67 11.72
CA ALA A 258 45.37 -29.58 12.39
C ALA A 258 45.47 -30.87 11.56
N PRO A 259 46.67 -31.46 11.42
CA PRO A 259 46.83 -32.71 10.68
C PRO A 259 45.87 -33.76 11.26
N ALA A 260 44.99 -34.27 10.40
CA ALA A 260 44.08 -35.34 10.75
C ALA A 260 44.89 -36.54 11.25
N ALA A 261 44.85 -36.77 12.56
CA ALA A 261 45.22 -38.04 13.14
C ALA A 261 44.16 -39.05 12.67
N ASP A 262 44.57 -40.02 11.86
CA ASP A 262 43.77 -41.15 11.41
C ASP A 262 43.23 -41.97 12.59
N PRO A 263 41.91 -42.16 12.72
CA PRO A 263 41.34 -43.12 13.66
C PRO A 263 40.77 -44.39 13.00
N TRP A 264 41.06 -44.67 11.72
CA TRP A 264 40.53 -45.86 11.04
C TRP A 264 41.59 -46.60 10.23
N SER A 265 42.65 -47.05 10.91
CA SER A 265 43.35 -48.26 10.45
C SER A 265 42.56 -49.50 10.88
N ALA A 266 42.35 -50.39 9.90
CA ALA A 266 41.79 -51.75 9.97
C ALA A 266 40.30 -51.93 9.63
N THR A 267 40.01 -52.13 8.34
CA THR A 267 39.65 -53.49 7.84
C THR A 267 39.76 -53.55 6.32
N ASP A 268 40.61 -54.48 5.87
CA ASP A 268 40.82 -54.92 4.50
C ASP A 268 39.55 -55.58 3.92
N PRO A 269 39.21 -55.43 2.62
CA PRO A 269 38.03 -56.03 2.02
C PRO A 269 38.32 -57.45 1.53
N LEU A 270 37.68 -58.44 2.14
CA LEU A 270 37.58 -59.77 1.54
C LEU A 270 36.66 -59.72 0.32
N ALA A 271 37.24 -60.06 -0.83
CA ALA A 271 36.70 -61.00 -1.81
C ALA A 271 35.17 -61.06 -1.99
N GLY A 272 34.72 -60.57 -3.15
CA GLY A 272 33.76 -61.30 -3.98
C GLY A 272 32.34 -60.71 -4.10
N PRO A 273 31.62 -61.03 -5.19
CA PRO A 273 30.90 -60.03 -5.97
C PRO A 273 29.40 -60.32 -6.15
N ALA A 274 28.63 -59.27 -6.47
CA ALA A 274 27.33 -59.25 -7.17
C ALA A 274 26.62 -57.94 -6.76
N ALA A 275 25.90 -57.18 -7.58
CA ALA A 275 25.55 -57.23 -8.98
C ALA A 275 25.07 -55.82 -9.35
N ASP A 276 25.34 -55.41 -10.58
CA ASP A 276 24.62 -54.34 -11.28
C ASP A 276 23.14 -54.77 -11.43
N PRO A 277 22.14 -53.87 -11.27
CA PRO A 277 21.70 -53.15 -12.45
C PRO A 277 21.06 -51.76 -12.20
N LEU A 278 20.89 -51.05 -13.32
CA LEU A 278 19.94 -49.95 -13.60
C LEU A 278 20.56 -48.55 -13.65
N ALA A 279 21.18 -48.35 -14.80
CA ALA A 279 21.33 -47.12 -15.55
C ALA A 279 20.10 -46.18 -15.52
N GLY A 280 20.39 -44.89 -15.32
CA GLY A 280 19.66 -43.74 -15.84
C GLY A 280 19.46 -42.62 -14.81
N PRO A 281 19.43 -41.32 -15.20
CA PRO A 281 19.61 -40.73 -16.53
C PRO A 281 20.68 -39.60 -16.57
N VAL A 282 21.35 -39.47 -17.72
CA VAL A 282 21.89 -38.19 -18.20
C VAL A 282 21.18 -37.89 -19.51
N THR A 283 20.41 -36.83 -19.54
CA THR A 283 19.97 -36.23 -20.81
C THR A 283 20.30 -34.76 -20.79
N ASP A 284 21.35 -34.43 -21.52
CA ASP A 284 21.52 -33.16 -22.20
C ASP A 284 20.37 -32.93 -23.19
N ARG A 285 19.67 -31.81 -23.03
CA ARG A 285 18.69 -31.24 -23.98
C ARG A 285 18.51 -29.80 -23.48
N TRP A 286 18.96 -28.75 -24.15
CA TRP A 286 18.52 -28.32 -25.47
C TRP A 286 19.45 -27.23 -26.02
N GLY A 287 19.91 -27.43 -27.25
CA GLY A 287 20.36 -26.35 -28.11
C GLY A 287 19.30 -26.02 -29.17
N ARG A 288 19.27 -24.74 -29.54
CA ARG A 288 18.89 -24.18 -30.86
C ARG A 288 17.43 -24.27 -31.35
N GLY A 289 16.82 -23.10 -31.54
CA GLY A 289 15.81 -22.83 -32.56
C GLY A 289 16.16 -21.52 -33.29
N GLY A 290 16.50 -21.60 -34.58
CA GLY A 290 16.84 -20.48 -35.46
C GLY A 290 15.61 -19.84 -36.16
N PRO A 291 15.84 -18.87 -37.06
CA PRO A 291 14.82 -17.91 -37.51
C PRO A 291 13.92 -18.39 -38.66
N MET A 292 12.70 -17.85 -38.67
CA MET A 292 11.68 -17.98 -39.71
C MET A 292 12.02 -17.14 -40.96
N ARG A 293 11.95 -17.76 -42.14
CA ARG A 293 11.65 -17.11 -43.42
C ARG A 293 10.38 -17.74 -43.97
N ALA A 294 9.43 -16.91 -44.39
CA ALA A 294 8.44 -17.27 -45.40
C ALA A 294 8.13 -16.02 -46.21
N ALA A 295 8.34 -16.12 -47.51
CA ALA A 295 7.79 -15.26 -48.55
C ALA A 295 6.76 -16.10 -49.31
N GLY A 296 5.64 -15.46 -49.66
CA GLY A 296 4.53 -15.99 -50.44
C GLY A 296 3.48 -14.90 -50.56
#